data_AF-A0A0U0RTL0-F1
#
_entry.id   AF-A0A0U0RTL0-F1
#
_cell.length_a   1.000
_cell.length_b   1.000
_cell.length_c   1.000
_cell.angle_alpha   90.00
_cell.angle_beta   90.00
_cell.angle_gamma   90.00
#
_symmetry.space_group_name_H-M   'P 1'
#
loop_
_entity.id
_entity.type
_entity.pdbx_description
1 polymer ?
#
loop_
_entity_poly.entity_id
_entity_poly.type
_entity_poly.pdbx_seq_one_letter_code
_entity_poly.pdbx_strand_id
1 'polypeptide(L)'
;MILLASEILDAGAAGRQALPLRAMNMTVRRNAFGSQVDSFEGDIEFAGLDDPVRAVFIRAPWVERVGDGVQVLARAAGHIVAVRQGAVLATAFHPEMTGDRRIHQLFVDIVTSAA
;
A
#
# COMPACT_ATOMS: atom_id res chain seq x y z
N MET A 1 1.91 -1.35 -4.99
CA MET A 1 1.84 -2.40 -3.93
C MET A 1 1.91 -3.83 -4.45
N ILE A 2 0.92 -4.32 -5.23
CA ILE A 2 0.76 -5.77 -5.57
C ILE A 2 2.06 -6.44 -6.05
N LEU A 3 2.71 -5.88 -7.08
CA LEU A 3 3.90 -6.51 -7.67
C LEU A 3 5.12 -6.51 -6.74
N LEU A 4 5.16 -5.67 -5.71
CA LEU A 4 6.28 -5.62 -4.76
C LEU A 4 6.25 -6.78 -3.76
N ALA A 5 5.08 -7.39 -3.53
CA ALA A 5 4.90 -8.44 -2.54
C ALA A 5 5.76 -9.68 -2.82
N SER A 6 6.09 -10.45 -1.78
CA SER A 6 6.68 -11.78 -1.91
C SER A 6 5.66 -12.82 -2.33
N GLU A 7 4.38 -12.60 -1.95
CA GLU A 7 3.26 -13.48 -2.24
C GLU A 7 2.01 -12.66 -2.63
N ILE A 8 1.29 -13.12 -3.65
CA ILE A 8 0.07 -12.49 -4.14
C ILE A 8 -1.08 -13.50 -4.05
N LEU A 9 -2.07 -13.19 -3.22
CA LEU A 9 -3.35 -13.90 -3.19
C LEU A 9 -4.27 -13.35 -4.28
N ASP A 10 -5.10 -14.22 -4.86
CA ASP A 10 -6.00 -13.87 -5.97
C ASP A 10 -5.26 -13.29 -7.18
N ALA A 11 -4.09 -13.88 -7.49
CA ALA A 11 -3.14 -13.42 -8.51
C ALA A 11 -3.70 -13.36 -9.95
N GLY A 12 -4.87 -13.96 -10.22
CA GLY A 12 -5.54 -13.96 -11.51
C GLY A 12 -5.86 -15.37 -11.99
N ALA A 13 -6.48 -15.46 -13.17
CA ALA A 13 -6.81 -16.74 -13.78
C ALA A 13 -5.56 -17.53 -14.20
N ALA A 14 -5.70 -18.85 -14.33
CA ALA A 14 -4.64 -19.74 -14.79
C ALA A 14 -4.03 -19.26 -16.13
N GLY A 15 -2.70 -19.17 -16.18
CA GLY A 15 -1.95 -18.69 -17.35
C GLY A 15 -1.88 -17.16 -17.47
N ARG A 16 -2.54 -16.41 -16.58
CA ARG A 16 -2.50 -14.93 -16.52
C ARG A 16 -2.30 -14.43 -15.09
N GLN A 17 -1.64 -15.22 -14.24
CA GLN A 17 -1.34 -14.80 -12.88
C GLN A 17 -0.30 -13.67 -12.87
N ALA A 18 -0.53 -12.67 -12.03
CA ALA A 18 0.49 -11.67 -11.73
C ALA A 18 1.68 -12.34 -11.04
N LEU A 19 2.89 -12.11 -11.57
CA LEU A 19 4.13 -12.60 -10.96
C LEU A 19 4.73 -11.52 -10.05
N PRO A 20 5.04 -11.84 -8.79
CA PRO A 20 5.65 -10.88 -7.87
C PRO A 20 7.12 -10.61 -8.24
N LEU A 21 7.54 -9.36 -8.03
CA LEU A 21 8.95 -8.95 -8.05
C LEU A 21 9.69 -9.37 -6.76
N ARG A 22 8.96 -9.70 -5.69
CA ARG A 22 9.50 -10.11 -4.39
C ARG A 22 10.43 -9.07 -3.77
N ALA A 23 10.11 -7.79 -3.95
CA ALA A 23 10.87 -6.67 -3.43
C ALA A 23 10.54 -6.33 -1.96
N MET A 24 9.45 -6.88 -1.42
CA MET A 24 8.98 -6.65 -0.05
C MET A 24 8.38 -7.92 0.55
N ASN A 25 8.74 -8.23 1.80
CA ASN A 25 8.33 -9.42 2.55
C ASN A 25 6.89 -9.27 3.07
N MET A 26 5.93 -9.38 2.17
CA MET A 26 4.51 -9.26 2.48
C MET A 26 3.65 -10.17 1.60
N THR A 27 2.49 -10.55 2.14
CA THR A 27 1.43 -11.23 1.39
C THR A 27 0.34 -10.20 1.05
N VAL A 28 0.04 -10.00 -0.22
CA VAL A 28 -0.97 -9.03 -0.69
C VAL A 28 -2.17 -9.75 -1.30
N ARG A 29 -3.39 -9.34 -0.91
CA ARG A 29 -4.63 -9.77 -1.57
C ARG A 29 -5.09 -8.71 -2.57
N ARG A 30 -5.37 -9.12 -3.81
CA ARG A 30 -5.84 -8.22 -4.88
C ARG A 30 -7.32 -7.90 -4.76
N ASN A 31 -7.71 -6.68 -5.14
CA ASN A 31 -9.11 -6.21 -5.21
C ASN A 31 -9.93 -6.57 -3.96
N ALA A 32 -9.31 -6.40 -2.80
CA ALA A 32 -9.76 -7.04 -1.60
C ALA A 32 -10.91 -6.27 -0.92
N PHE A 33 -10.97 -4.95 -1.14
CA PHE A 33 -12.02 -4.07 -0.60
C PHE A 33 -13.42 -4.23 -1.24
N GLY A 34 -13.63 -5.17 -2.18
CA GLY A 34 -14.95 -5.50 -2.73
C GLY A 34 -15.16 -5.18 -4.23
N SER A 35 -16.37 -5.38 -4.73
CA SER A 35 -16.72 -5.22 -6.15
C SER A 35 -16.73 -3.75 -6.61
N GLN A 36 -16.46 -3.57 -7.90
CA GLN A 36 -16.04 -2.35 -8.63
C GLN A 36 -16.91 -1.08 -8.56
N VAL A 37 -17.90 -0.96 -7.68
CA VAL A 37 -18.84 0.18 -7.68
C VAL A 37 -18.38 1.35 -6.81
N ASP A 38 -17.55 1.15 -5.79
CA ASP A 38 -17.14 2.26 -4.92
C ASP A 38 -15.61 2.43 -4.91
N SER A 39 -15.12 3.42 -5.68
CA SER A 39 -13.95 4.14 -5.21
C SER A 39 -14.32 4.75 -3.87
N PHE A 40 -13.59 4.41 -2.81
CA PHE A 40 -13.85 5.00 -1.50
C PHE A 40 -12.73 5.96 -1.14
N GLU A 41 -13.11 7.02 -0.44
CA GLU A 41 -12.19 8.01 0.10
C GLU A 41 -12.38 8.06 1.61
N GLY A 42 -11.28 8.28 2.33
CA GLY A 42 -11.32 8.46 3.77
C GLY A 42 -10.03 9.05 4.29
N ASP A 43 -10.12 9.72 5.43
CA ASP A 43 -8.94 10.21 6.15
C ASP A 43 -8.40 9.08 7.02
N ILE A 44 -7.10 8.79 6.87
CA ILE A 44 -6.42 7.70 7.57
C ILE A 44 -5.24 8.24 8.39
N GLU A 45 -5.07 7.68 9.59
CA GLU A 45 -3.87 7.89 10.37
C GLU A 45 -2.65 7.28 9.66
N PHE A 46 -1.53 8.00 9.68
CA PHE A 46 -0.31 7.58 9.01
C PHE A 46 0.90 7.79 9.91
N ALA A 47 1.62 6.71 10.22
CA ALA A 47 2.79 6.76 11.08
C ALA A 47 3.87 7.69 10.52
N GLY A 48 4.31 8.64 11.33
CA GLY A 48 5.29 9.66 10.95
C GLY A 48 4.69 10.95 10.38
N LEU A 49 3.36 11.09 10.35
CA LEU A 49 2.66 12.34 10.04
C LEU A 49 1.78 12.75 11.23
N ASP A 50 1.71 14.06 11.48
CA ASP A 50 0.96 14.60 12.64
C ASP A 50 -0.55 14.62 12.41
N ASP A 51 -0.98 14.81 11.15
CA ASP A 51 -2.40 14.88 10.76
C ASP A 51 -2.76 13.75 9.79
N PRO A 52 -4.02 13.25 9.82
CA PRO A 52 -4.51 12.26 8.87
C PRO A 52 -4.28 12.64 7.41
N VAL A 53 -4.17 11.62 6.56
CA VAL A 53 -4.02 11.78 5.11
C VAL A 53 -5.30 11.36 4.41
N ARG A 54 -5.76 12.16 3.45
CA ARG A 54 -6.84 11.76 2.54
C ARG A 54 -6.34 10.62 1.64
N ALA A 55 -6.95 9.46 1.76
CA ALA A 55 -6.60 8.28 0.98
C ALA A 55 -7.74 7.94 -0.01
N VAL A 56 -7.38 7.86 -1.30
CA VAL A 56 -8.28 7.50 -2.40
C VAL A 56 -8.02 6.06 -2.82
N PHE A 57 -9.00 5.18 -2.70
CA PHE A 57 -8.86 3.76 -2.98
C PHE A 57 -9.65 3.38 -4.23
N ILE A 58 -8.96 2.82 -5.24
CA ILE A 58 -9.58 2.39 -6.49
C ILE A 58 -9.23 0.92 -6.71
N ARG A 59 -10.24 0.04 -6.57
CA ARG A 59 -10.06 -1.43 -6.64
C ARG A 59 -8.88 -1.89 -5.78
N ALA A 60 -8.78 -1.33 -4.58
CA ALA A 60 -7.56 -1.40 -3.80
C ALA A 60 -7.26 -2.84 -3.31
N PRO A 61 -5.99 -3.24 -3.31
CA PRO A 61 -5.54 -4.42 -2.57
C PRO A 61 -5.46 -4.09 -1.06
N TRP A 62 -5.14 -5.09 -0.24
CA TRP A 62 -4.55 -4.86 1.09
C TRP A 62 -3.42 -5.83 1.37
N VAL A 63 -2.62 -5.52 2.40
CA VAL A 63 -1.62 -6.46 2.91
C VAL A 63 -2.26 -7.38 3.95
N GLU A 64 -2.27 -8.68 3.67
CA GLU A 64 -2.82 -9.73 4.53
C GLU A 64 -1.85 -10.06 5.68
N ARG A 65 -0.55 -10.06 5.36
CA ARG A 65 0.54 -10.38 6.29
C ARG A 65 1.80 -9.61 5.96
N VAL A 66 2.49 -9.16 6.99
CA VAL A 66 3.85 -8.60 6.90
C VAL A 66 4.84 -9.59 7.51
N GLY A 67 6.02 -9.69 6.92
CA GLY A 67 7.16 -10.41 7.49
C GLY A 67 8.19 -9.48 8.10
N ASP A 68 9.34 -10.04 8.50
CA ASP A 68 10.39 -9.32 9.20
C ASP A 68 10.91 -8.11 8.41
N GLY A 69 11.15 -7.01 9.12
CA GLY A 69 11.67 -5.76 8.56
C GLY A 69 10.65 -4.88 7.82
N VAL A 70 9.38 -5.32 7.69
CA VAL A 70 8.31 -4.50 7.12
C VAL A 70 7.64 -3.68 8.23
N GLN A 71 7.65 -2.37 8.07
CA GLN A 71 6.96 -1.41 8.92
C GLN A 71 5.55 -1.16 8.37
N VAL A 72 4.53 -1.25 9.23
CA VAL A 72 3.16 -0.84 8.91
C VAL A 72 3.02 0.65 9.19
N LEU A 73 2.66 1.41 8.15
CA LEU A 73 2.54 2.86 8.24
C LEU A 73 1.09 3.32 8.38
N ALA A 74 0.13 2.62 7.78
CA ALA A 74 -1.28 3.00 7.89
C ALA A 74 -2.22 1.80 7.78
N ARG A 75 -3.40 1.96 8.38
CA ARG A 75 -4.52 1.02 8.30
C ARG A 75 -5.81 1.73 7.89
N ALA A 76 -6.64 1.05 7.11
CA ALA A 76 -7.99 1.50 6.77
C ALA A 76 -8.96 0.32 6.91
N ALA A 77 -10.10 0.54 7.55
CA ALA A 77 -11.10 -0.50 7.85
C ALA A 77 -10.47 -1.77 8.48
N GLY A 78 -9.47 -1.61 9.36
CA GLY A 78 -8.75 -2.71 10.01
C GLY A 78 -7.63 -3.36 9.17
N HIS A 79 -7.57 -3.09 7.87
CA HIS A 79 -6.59 -3.68 6.95
C HIS A 79 -5.33 -2.81 6.79
N ILE A 80 -4.19 -3.43 6.52
CA ILE A 80 -2.93 -2.72 6.27
C ILE A 80 -2.94 -2.16 4.83
N VAL A 81 -2.74 -0.85 4.73
CA VAL A 81 -2.84 -0.10 3.45
C VAL A 81 -1.62 0.73 3.10
N ALA A 82 -0.66 0.88 4.01
CA ALA A 82 0.65 1.44 3.71
C ALA A 82 1.75 0.71 4.50
N VAL A 83 2.85 0.39 3.81
CA VAL A 83 4.00 -0.32 4.40
C VAL A 83 5.32 0.18 3.82
N ARG A 84 6.39 0.05 4.60
CA ARG A 84 7.78 0.33 4.20
C ARG A 84 8.70 -0.83 4.54
N GLN A 85 9.67 -1.13 3.69
CA GLN A 85 10.79 -2.01 3.98
C GLN A 85 12.06 -1.40 3.39
N GLY A 86 12.96 -0.91 4.24
CA GLY A 86 14.15 -0.16 3.79
C GLY A 86 13.76 1.05 2.93
N ALA A 87 14.22 1.05 1.67
CA ALA A 87 13.92 2.10 0.69
C ALA A 87 12.63 1.86 -0.13
N VAL A 88 11.91 0.75 0.11
CA VAL A 88 10.70 0.40 -0.64
C VAL A 88 9.47 0.88 0.14
N LEU A 89 8.64 1.72 -0.48
CA LEU A 89 7.36 2.19 0.04
C LEU A 89 6.22 1.62 -0.82
N ALA A 90 5.13 1.18 -0.19
CA ALA A 90 3.94 0.72 -0.90
C ALA A 90 2.65 1.19 -0.22
N THR A 91 1.75 1.79 -1.00
CA THR A 91 0.39 2.17 -0.61
C THR A 91 -0.66 1.39 -1.40
N ALA A 92 -1.81 1.11 -0.77
CA ALA A 92 -3.00 0.53 -1.40
C ALA A 92 -3.94 1.60 -1.96
N PHE A 93 -3.74 2.85 -1.55
CA PHE A 93 -4.41 4.04 -2.06
C PHE A 93 -3.51 4.83 -3.00
N HIS A 94 -4.12 5.81 -3.67
CA HIS A 94 -3.53 6.69 -4.66
C HIS A 94 -3.23 8.08 -4.07
N PRO A 95 -2.07 8.29 -3.40
CA PRO A 95 -1.72 9.60 -2.86
C PRO A 95 -1.65 10.69 -3.95
N GLU A 96 -1.40 10.31 -5.21
CA GLU A 96 -1.31 11.18 -6.38
C GLU A 96 -2.66 11.74 -6.84
N MET A 97 -3.76 11.14 -6.40
CA MET A 97 -5.12 11.59 -6.72
C MET A 97 -5.62 12.68 -5.76
N THR A 98 -4.74 13.18 -4.88
CA THR A 98 -5.03 14.26 -3.94
C THR A 98 -4.08 15.43 -4.16
N GLY A 99 -4.37 16.58 -3.53
CA GLY A 99 -3.43 17.70 -3.48
C GLY A 99 -2.33 17.54 -2.42
N ASP A 100 -2.39 16.50 -1.57
CA ASP A 100 -1.48 16.30 -0.45
C ASP A 100 -0.19 15.59 -0.91
N ARG A 101 0.94 16.26 -0.69
CA ARG A 101 2.26 15.80 -1.13
C ARG A 101 3.05 15.10 -0.03
N ARG A 102 2.54 14.99 1.20
CA ARG A 102 3.30 14.44 2.35
C ARG A 102 3.78 13.01 2.11
N ILE A 103 2.98 12.15 1.49
CA ILE A 103 3.38 10.77 1.13
C ILE A 103 4.46 10.74 0.05
N HIS A 104 4.38 11.64 -0.94
CA HIS A 104 5.41 11.77 -1.97
C HIS A 104 6.72 12.28 -1.37
N GLN A 105 6.64 13.28 -0.49
CA GLN A 105 7.80 13.82 0.21
C GLN A 105 8.46 12.75 1.09
N LEU A 106 7.66 11.99 1.85
CA LEU A 106 8.16 10.84 2.61
C LEU A 106 8.95 9.87 1.73
N PHE A 107 8.46 9.54 0.53
CA PHE A 107 9.21 8.67 -0.38
C PHE A 107 10.53 9.28 -0.83
N VAL A 108 10.56 10.58 -1.17
CA VAL A 108 11.78 11.32 -1.51
C VAL A 108 12.78 11.29 -0.35
N ASP A 109 12.32 11.53 0.86
CA ASP A 109 13.16 11.55 2.05
C ASP A 109 13.74 10.15 2.32
N ILE A 110 12.95 9.09 2.14
CA ILE A 110 13.39 7.69 2.24
C ILE A 110 14.53 7.39 1.26
N VAL A 111 14.42 7.79 -0.01
CA VAL A 111 15.43 7.45 -1.03
C VAL A 111 16.65 8.36 -0.99
N THR A 112 16.52 9.56 -0.41
CA THR A 112 17.64 10.49 -0.20
C THR A 112 18.32 10.32 1.16
N SER A 113 17.85 9.38 1.98
CA SER A 113 18.31 9.15 3.37
C SER A 113 18.12 10.35 4.30
N ALA A 114 17.11 11.19 4.02
CA ALA A 114 16.69 12.29 4.88
C ALA A 114 15.56 11.90 5.87
N ALA A 115 15.09 10.64 5.80
CA ALA A 115 14.00 10.08 6.61
C ALA A 115 14.48 9.15 7.73
#